data_AF-X1P1R6-F1
#
_entry.id   AF-X1P1R6-F1
#
_cell.length_a   1.000
_cell.length_b   1.000
_cell.length_c   1.000
_cell.angle_alpha   90.00
_cell.angle_beta   90.00
_cell.angle_gamma   90.00
#
_symmetry.space_group_name_H-M   'P 1'
#
loop_
_entity.id
_entity.type
_entity.pdbx_description
1 polymer ?
#
loop_
_entity_poly.entity_id
_entity_poly.type
_entity_poly.pdbx_seq_one_letter_code
_entity_poly.pdbx_strand_id
1 'polypeptide(L)'
;VEKLPQDLLSRFTKLHFAPYTEQEFIEVSQRVLTIRENTSVDNAEYIAGELWRLYEQDADVRQCVQIARLSRGDRQRIDEVLVALRKYGA
;
A
#
# COMPACT_ATOMS: atom_id res chain seq x y z
N VAL A 1 8.35 -13.80 12.76
CA VAL A 1 9.75 -14.14 13.12
C VAL A 1 9.84 -15.01 14.38
N GLU A 2 8.82 -15.01 15.25
CA GLU A 2 8.81 -15.78 16.51
C GLU A 2 8.87 -17.31 16.37
N LYS A 3 8.69 -17.85 15.15
CA LYS A 3 8.78 -19.29 14.86
C LYS A 3 10.19 -19.76 14.48
N LEU A 4 11.19 -18.86 14.43
CA LEU A 4 12.57 -19.22 14.13
C LEU A 4 13.32 -19.64 15.42
N PRO A 5 14.07 -20.77 15.39
CA PRO A 5 14.97 -21.16 16.46
C PRO A 5 15.95 -20.05 16.88
N GLN A 6 16.27 -19.98 18.18
CA GLN A 6 17.06 -18.89 18.77
C GLN A 6 18.52 -18.86 18.26
N ASP A 7 19.10 -20.03 17.97
CA ASP A 7 20.42 -20.18 17.36
C ASP A 7 20.47 -19.55 15.96
N LEU A 8 19.38 -19.65 15.18
CA LEU A 8 19.28 -18.96 13.90
C LEU A 8 19.07 -17.46 14.07
N LEU A 9 18.21 -17.05 14.99
CA LEU A 9 17.94 -15.62 15.26
C LEU A 9 19.20 -14.86 15.69
N SER A 10 20.14 -15.51 16.37
CA SER A 10 21.40 -14.91 16.80
C SER A 10 22.31 -14.46 15.64
N ARG A 11 22.08 -14.96 14.41
CA ARG A 11 22.83 -14.60 13.21
C ARG A 11 22.30 -13.36 12.49
N PHE A 12 21.17 -12.81 12.95
CA PHE A 12 20.52 -11.67 12.31
C PHE A 12 20.59 -10.42 13.18
N THR A 13 20.95 -9.30 12.56
CA THR A 13 20.73 -7.97 13.15
C THR A 13 19.24 -7.65 13.10
N LYS A 14 18.65 -7.31 14.24
CA LYS A 14 17.24 -6.90 14.33
C LYS A 14 17.13 -5.41 14.01
N LEU A 15 16.46 -5.08 12.91
CA LEU A 15 16.05 -3.73 12.58
C LEU A 15 14.52 -3.62 12.73
N HIS A 16 14.06 -2.60 13.43
CA HIS A 16 12.64 -2.29 13.56
C HIS A 16 12.34 -1.04 12.74
N PHE A 17 11.40 -1.15 11.81
CA PHE A 17 10.88 -0.02 11.05
C PHE A 17 9.54 0.35 11.64
N ALA A 18 9.37 1.62 12.03
CA ALA A 18 8.07 2.11 12.46
C ALA A 18 7.09 2.01 11.29
N PRO A 19 5.80 1.72 11.54
CA PRO A 19 4.76 1.87 10.53
C PRO A 19 4.75 3.31 9.99
N TYR A 20 4.32 3.47 8.74
CA TYR A 20 4.15 4.80 8.18
C TYR A 20 3.13 5.60 8.99
N THR A 21 3.30 6.92 9.00
CA THR A 21 2.20 7.86 9.22
C THR A 21 1.35 7.98 7.94
N GLU A 22 0.16 8.55 8.06
CA GLU A 22 -0.71 8.81 6.90
C GLU A 22 0.00 9.60 5.81
N GLN A 23 0.69 10.68 6.21
CA GLN A 23 1.41 11.57 5.29
C GLN A 23 2.55 10.84 4.59
N GLU A 24 3.36 10.07 5.33
CA GLU A 24 4.45 9.28 4.74
C GLU A 24 3.90 8.21 3.79
N PHE A 25 2.80 7.54 4.16
CA PHE A 25 2.17 6.53 3.32
C PHE A 25 1.66 7.12 1.99
N ILE A 26 0.97 8.26 2.07
CA ILE A 26 0.46 8.97 0.89
C ILE A 26 1.62 9.44 0.02
N GLU A 27 2.65 10.08 0.58
CA GLU A 27 3.81 10.58 -0.16
C GLU A 27 4.55 9.45 -0.89
N VAL A 28 4.83 8.35 -0.18
CA VAL A 28 5.53 7.19 -0.76
C VAL A 28 4.67 6.55 -1.85
N SER A 29 3.38 6.31 -1.58
CA SER A 29 2.46 5.72 -2.56
C SER A 29 2.33 6.58 -3.81
N GLN A 30 2.18 7.90 -3.64
CA GLN A 30 2.07 8.84 -4.74
C GLN A 30 3.32 8.82 -5.64
N ARG A 31 4.52 8.87 -5.04
CA ARG A 31 5.78 8.75 -5.80
C ARG A 31 5.90 7.42 -6.52
N VAL A 32 5.56 6.31 -5.87
CA VAL A 32 5.64 4.98 -6.48
C VAL A 32 4.70 4.87 -7.67
N LEU A 33 3.45 5.30 -7.52
CA LEU A 33 2.43 5.19 -8.57
C LEU A 33 2.69 6.12 -9.76
N THR A 34 3.13 7.35 -9.51
CA THR A 34 3.46 8.30 -10.58
C THR A 34 4.68 7.84 -11.39
N ILE A 35 5.74 7.38 -10.72
CA ILE A 35 7.00 6.98 -11.38
C ILE A 35 6.89 5.61 -12.05
N ARG A 36 6.27 4.63 -11.40
CA ARG A 36 6.30 3.23 -11.87
C ARG A 36 5.06 2.80 -12.63
N GLU A 37 3.90 3.39 -12.33
CA GLU A 37 2.61 2.96 -12.88
C GLU A 37 1.97 4.03 -13.78
N ASN A 38 2.69 5.14 -14.04
CA ASN A 38 2.22 6.27 -14.87
C ASN A 38 0.80 6.76 -14.47
N THR A 39 0.48 6.69 -13.17
CA THR A 39 -0.79 7.13 -12.64
C THR A 39 -0.73 8.63 -12.36
N SER A 40 -1.81 9.36 -12.64
CA SER A 40 -1.86 10.80 -12.31
C SER A 40 -1.69 11.02 -10.81
N VAL A 41 -1.14 12.17 -10.43
CA VAL A 41 -0.97 12.58 -9.03
C VAL A 41 -2.29 12.45 -8.26
N ASP A 42 -3.39 12.99 -8.80
CA ASP A 42 -4.70 12.99 -8.15
C ASP A 42 -5.26 11.57 -7.94
N ASN A 43 -5.05 10.66 -8.89
CA ASN A 43 -5.48 9.27 -8.74
C ASN A 43 -4.57 8.51 -7.77
N ALA A 44 -3.28 8.80 -7.77
CA ALA A 44 -2.33 8.16 -6.87
C ALA A 44 -2.59 8.56 -5.41
N GLU A 45 -2.82 9.84 -5.15
CA GLU A 45 -3.22 10.36 -3.84
C GLU A 45 -4.55 9.75 -3.39
N TYR A 46 -5.53 9.69 -4.30
CA TYR A 46 -6.82 9.08 -3.99
C TYR A 46 -6.72 7.61 -3.60
N ILE A 47 -6.00 6.80 -4.38
CA ILE A 47 -5.79 5.38 -4.07
C ILE A 47 -5.14 5.23 -2.69
N ALA A 48 -4.10 6.00 -2.42
CA ALA A 48 -3.39 5.95 -1.14
C ALA A 48 -4.29 6.36 0.03
N GLY A 49 -5.03 7.46 -0.10
CA GLY A 49 -5.92 7.93 0.96
C GLY A 49 -7.09 6.99 1.24
N GLU A 50 -7.65 6.33 0.21
CA GLU A 50 -8.70 5.34 0.42
C GLU A 50 -8.17 4.05 1.07
N LEU A 51 -6.97 3.59 0.71
CA LEU A 51 -6.34 2.44 1.36
C LEU A 51 -5.95 2.74 2.81
N TRP A 52 -5.40 3.92 3.07
CA TRP A 52 -5.08 4.35 4.43
C TRP A 52 -6.33 4.39 5.31
N ARG A 53 -7.46 4.91 4.80
CA ARG A 53 -8.73 4.90 5.54
C ARG A 53 -9.29 3.51 5.83
N LEU A 54 -8.89 2.49 5.08
CA LEU A 54 -9.34 1.10 5.27
C LEU A 54 -8.46 0.31 6.24
N TYR A 55 -7.15 0.52 6.20
CA TYR A 55 -6.18 -0.32 6.89
C TYR A 55 -5.31 0.44 7.90
N GLU A 56 -5.41 1.76 7.95
CA GLU A 56 -4.59 2.65 8.80
C GLU A 56 -3.10 2.28 8.69
N GLN A 57 -2.46 1.98 9.82
CA GLN A 57 -1.02 1.66 9.88
C GLN A 57 -0.64 0.34 9.20
N ASP A 58 -1.63 -0.53 8.89
CA ASP A 58 -1.44 -1.78 8.15
C ASP A 58 -1.57 -1.61 6.62
N ALA A 59 -1.79 -0.38 6.14
CA ALA A 59 -1.89 -0.09 4.72
C ALA A 59 -0.58 -0.43 3.97
N ASP A 60 -0.72 -1.08 2.80
CA ASP A 60 0.42 -1.56 2.01
C ASP A 60 0.53 -0.82 0.66
N VAL A 61 1.67 -0.17 0.42
CA VAL A 61 1.98 0.52 -0.84
C VAL A 61 1.87 -0.42 -2.06
N ARG A 62 2.10 -1.72 -1.87
CA ARG A 62 1.95 -2.73 -2.93
C ARG A 62 0.49 -2.93 -3.34
N GLN A 63 -0.47 -2.74 -2.41
CA GLN A 63 -1.89 -2.74 -2.77
C GLN A 63 -2.24 -1.51 -3.61
N CYS A 64 -1.65 -0.34 -3.32
CA CYS A 64 -1.80 0.85 -4.18
C CYS A 64 -1.39 0.53 -5.63
N VAL A 65 -0.22 -0.13 -5.80
CA VAL A 65 0.29 -0.58 -7.11
C VAL A 65 -0.68 -1.55 -7.79
N GLN A 66 -1.23 -2.51 -7.05
CA GLN A 66 -2.20 -3.46 -7.60
C GLN A 66 -3.45 -2.76 -8.12
N ILE A 67 -4.00 -1.81 -7.35
CA ILE A 67 -5.18 -1.03 -7.77
C ILE A 67 -4.88 -0.22 -9.04
N ALA A 68 -3.74 0.46 -9.08
CA ALA A 68 -3.34 1.25 -10.25
C ALA A 68 -3.24 0.38 -11.52
N ARG A 69 -2.65 -0.81 -11.42
CA ARG A 69 -2.54 -1.76 -12.54
C ARG A 69 -3.89 -2.31 -13.02
N LEU A 70 -4.75 -2.69 -12.09
CA LEU A 70 -6.10 -3.19 -12.41
C LEU A 70 -6.95 -2.11 -13.07
N SER A 71 -6.78 -0.86 -12.64
CA SER A 71 -7.59 0.27 -13.11
C SER A 71 -7.03 0.93 -14.37
N ARG A 72 -5.73 0.74 -14.67
CA ARG A 72 -5.02 1.37 -15.80
C ARG A 72 -5.14 2.90 -15.81
N GLY A 73 -5.15 3.50 -14.62
CA GLY A 73 -5.28 4.95 -14.44
C GLY A 73 -6.69 5.53 -14.64
N ASP A 74 -7.69 4.71 -14.95
CA ASP A 74 -9.09 5.15 -15.08
C ASP A 74 -9.75 5.29 -13.70
N ARG A 75 -10.35 6.47 -13.44
CA ARG A 75 -10.91 6.79 -12.12
C ARG A 75 -12.11 5.91 -11.75
N GLN A 76 -13.00 5.64 -12.70
CA GLN A 76 -14.17 4.81 -12.44
C GLN A 76 -13.73 3.37 -12.09
N ARG A 77 -12.73 2.84 -12.79
CA ARG A 77 -12.18 1.51 -12.46
C ARG A 77 -11.48 1.46 -11.11
N ILE A 78 -10.81 2.54 -10.71
CA ILE A 78 -10.23 2.64 -9.36
C ILE A 78 -11.34 2.46 -8.32
N ASP A 79 -12.46 3.15 -8.50
CA ASP A 79 -13.60 3.05 -7.59
C ASP A 79 -14.19 1.63 -7.57
N GLU A 80 -14.35 0.99 -8.73
CA GLU A 80 -14.83 -0.40 -8.85
C GLU A 80 -13.91 -1.39 -8.12
N VAL A 81 -12.59 -1.25 -8.27
CA VAL A 81 -11.60 -2.10 -7.60
C VAL A 81 -11.62 -1.87 -6.08
N LEU A 82 -11.71 -0.61 -5.63
CA LEU A 82 -11.82 -0.27 -4.22
C LEU A 82 -13.09 -0.85 -3.58
N VAL A 83 -14.22 -0.79 -4.28
CA VAL A 83 -15.48 -1.40 -3.83
C VAL A 83 -15.34 -2.92 -3.73
N ALA A 84 -14.72 -3.57 -4.72
CA ALA A 84 -14.47 -5.01 -4.68
C ALA A 84 -13.57 -5.40 -3.51
N LEU A 85 -12.49 -4.64 -3.25
CA LEU A 85 -11.60 -4.86 -2.11
C LEU A 85 -12.34 -4.73 -0.78
N ARG A 86 -13.21 -3.73 -0.61
CA ARG A 86 -14.03 -3.58 0.61
C ARG A 86 -14.98 -4.75 0.82
N LYS A 87 -15.52 -5.29 -0.26
CA LYS A 87 -16.52 -6.36 -0.20
C LYS A 87 -15.91 -7.73 0.07
N TYR A 88 -14.70 -7.99 -0.42
CA TYR A 88 -14.08 -9.33 -0.42
C TYR A 88 -12.71 -9.40 0.29
N GLY A 89 -12.19 -8.30 0.83
CA GLY A 89 -10.85 -8.22 1.43
C GLY A 89 -10.74 -8.69 2.89
N ALA A 90 -11.80 -9.32 3.43
CA ALA A 90 -11.83 -9.89 4.78
C ALA A 90 -11.54 -11.39 4.77
#